data_AF-A0A920PGQ4-F1
#
_entry.id   AF-A0A920PGQ4-F1
#
_cell.length_a   1.000
_cell.length_b   1.000
_cell.length_c   1.000
_cell.angle_alpha   90.00
_cell.angle_beta   90.00
_cell.angle_gamma   90.00
#
_symmetry.space_group_name_H-M   'P 1'
#
loop_
_entity.id
_entity.type
_entity.pdbx_description
1 polymer ?
#
loop_
_entity_poly.entity_id
_entity_poly.type
_entity_poly.pdbx_seq_one_letter_code
_entity_poly.pdbx_strand_id
1 'polypeptide(L)'
;MHARIGPNRVGPFGLLQTIADTLKLLLKEIIIPAKADRFLFLLAPVLLLIPALAAWAVVPLNPEFLIADIDAGLLYLLALTSFGVYGVILAGWSSNSKYAFLGSMRAAAQMVAYEIAMGFALVGVLMAGGSLKLGAIVEAQSGGIFNWFWVPLFPLFIVYFISGIAETNRHPFDLAEGEAEIVAGFHVEYSGMGFAIFFLAEYINMALISVLTSIMFLGDGRAFSLAYHFLTVQL
;
A
#
# COMPACT_ATOMS: atom_id res chain seq x y z
N MET A 1 15.33 17.26 4.73
CA MET A 1 15.91 16.45 3.63
C MET A 1 16.34 17.29 2.42
N HIS A 2 15.50 18.13 1.80
CA HIS A 2 15.88 18.91 0.59
C HIS A 2 16.10 20.42 0.78
N ALA A 3 16.23 20.89 2.03
CA ALA A 3 16.42 22.30 2.38
C ALA A 3 15.47 23.31 1.70
N ARG A 4 14.23 22.88 1.38
CA ARG A 4 13.17 23.73 0.83
C ARG A 4 11.86 23.50 1.58
N ILE A 5 11.03 24.53 1.64
CA ILE A 5 9.67 24.44 2.21
C ILE A 5 8.77 23.75 1.19
N GLY A 6 7.91 22.84 1.66
CA GLY A 6 6.87 22.21 0.84
C GLY A 6 5.76 23.18 0.43
N PRO A 7 4.62 22.68 -0.08
CA PRO A 7 3.47 23.53 -0.41
C PRO A 7 3.08 24.40 0.79
N ASN A 8 3.05 25.72 0.62
CA ASN A 8 2.76 26.67 1.71
C ASN A 8 1.76 27.78 1.34
N ARG A 9 1.21 27.75 0.12
CA ARG A 9 0.33 28.81 -0.40
C ARG A 9 -1.15 28.46 -0.41
N VAL A 10 -1.51 27.18 -0.53
CA VAL A 10 -2.91 26.73 -0.62
C VAL A 10 -3.40 26.40 0.79
N GLY A 11 -3.89 27.43 1.50
CA GLY A 11 -4.34 27.33 2.89
C GLY A 11 -3.20 27.43 3.93
N PRO A 12 -3.53 27.38 5.23
CA PRO A 12 -2.54 27.44 6.30
C PRO A 12 -1.59 26.24 6.19
N PHE A 13 -0.28 26.51 6.14
CA PHE A 13 0.77 25.49 5.96
C PHE A 13 0.60 24.57 4.74
N GLY A 14 -0.20 24.96 3.74
CA GLY A 14 -0.46 24.12 2.56
C GLY A 14 -1.38 22.92 2.79
N LEU A 15 -2.09 22.84 3.92
CA LEU A 15 -2.97 21.71 4.24
C LEU A 15 -4.10 21.51 3.23
N LEU A 16 -4.51 22.57 2.52
CA LEU A 16 -5.55 22.49 1.50
C LEU A 16 -5.01 22.07 0.12
N GLN A 17 -3.70 21.86 -0.03
CA GLN A 17 -3.07 21.45 -1.29
C GLN A 17 -3.65 20.13 -1.80
N THR A 18 -3.76 19.11 -0.94
CA THR A 18 -4.30 17.80 -1.32
C THR A 18 -5.74 17.91 -1.85
N ILE A 19 -6.59 18.72 -1.19
CA ILE A 19 -7.96 18.97 -1.63
C ILE A 19 -7.98 19.69 -2.98
N ALA A 20 -7.14 20.71 -3.15
CA ALA A 20 -7.05 21.45 -4.41
C ALA A 20 -6.59 20.56 -5.58
N ASP A 21 -5.62 19.67 -5.35
CA ASP A 21 -5.14 18.72 -6.38
C ASP A 21 -6.20 17.69 -6.74
N THR A 22 -6.93 17.15 -5.74
CA THR A 22 -8.06 16.25 -5.99
C THR A 22 -9.15 16.94 -6.81
N LEU A 23 -9.56 18.15 -6.41
CA LEU A 23 -10.58 18.93 -7.15
C LEU A 23 -10.13 19.24 -8.58
N LYS A 24 -8.87 19.62 -8.77
CA LYS A 24 -8.28 19.85 -10.11
C LYS A 24 -8.37 18.59 -10.97
N LEU A 25 -8.01 17.43 -10.45
CA LEU A 25 -8.03 16.18 -11.20
C LEU A 25 -9.45 15.69 -11.51
N LEU A 26 -10.41 15.95 -10.62
CA LEU A 26 -11.83 15.67 -10.84
C LEU A 26 -12.45 16.53 -11.94
N LEU A 27 -12.05 17.81 -12.01
CA LEU A 27 -12.55 18.75 -13.02
C LEU A 27 -11.86 18.60 -14.39
N LYS A 28 -10.74 17.89 -14.44
CA LYS A 28 -9.95 17.72 -15.65
C LYS A 28 -10.59 16.70 -16.59
N GLU A 29 -10.57 17.00 -17.88
CA GLU A 29 -11.09 16.12 -18.92
C GLU A 29 -10.36 14.77 -18.96
N ILE A 30 -11.15 13.71 -19.18
CA ILE A 30 -10.66 12.34 -19.36
C ILE A 30 -10.43 12.12 -20.86
N ILE A 31 -9.16 12.02 -21.25
CA ILE A 31 -8.73 11.77 -22.62
C ILE A 31 -8.51 10.27 -22.73
N ILE A 32 -9.23 9.62 -23.66
CA ILE A 32 -9.05 8.20 -23.96
C ILE A 32 -8.41 8.10 -25.34
N PRO A 33 -7.25 7.43 -25.49
CA PRO A 33 -6.60 7.28 -26.78
C PRO A 33 -7.52 6.58 -27.81
N ALA A 34 -7.49 7.02 -29.07
CA ALA A 34 -8.41 6.51 -30.10
C ALA A 34 -8.24 5.00 -30.39
N LYS A 35 -7.04 4.47 -30.18
CA LYS A 35 -6.72 3.05 -30.38
C LYS A 35 -6.77 2.23 -29.09
N ALA A 36 -7.09 2.84 -27.94
CA ALA A 36 -7.17 2.14 -26.67
C ALA A 36 -8.46 1.29 -26.58
N ASP A 37 -8.37 0.18 -25.85
CA ASP A 37 -9.57 -0.57 -25.46
C ASP A 37 -10.29 0.20 -24.36
N ARG A 38 -11.44 0.79 -24.68
CA ARG A 38 -12.18 1.66 -23.76
C ARG A 38 -12.64 0.95 -22.50
N PHE A 39 -13.03 -0.32 -22.60
CA PHE A 39 -13.55 -1.06 -21.45
C PHE A 39 -12.43 -1.36 -20.47
N LEU A 40 -11.31 -1.93 -20.97
CA LEU A 40 -10.17 -2.25 -20.13
C LEU A 40 -9.47 -1.01 -19.59
N PHE A 41 -9.41 0.07 -20.38
CA PHE A 41 -8.79 1.33 -19.95
C PHE A 41 -9.54 1.97 -18.77
N LEU A 42 -10.88 1.91 -18.75
CA LEU A 42 -11.65 2.43 -17.63
C LEU A 42 -11.70 1.47 -16.43
N LEU A 43 -11.62 0.16 -16.69
CA LEU A 43 -11.64 -0.86 -15.66
C LEU A 43 -10.32 -0.96 -14.89
N ALA A 44 -9.18 -0.75 -15.56
CA ALA A 44 -7.87 -0.95 -14.96
C ALA A 44 -7.64 -0.13 -13.66
N PRO A 45 -7.90 1.19 -13.60
CA PRO A 45 -7.75 1.95 -12.35
C PRO A 45 -8.67 1.43 -11.22
N VAL A 46 -9.87 0.98 -11.57
CA VAL A 46 -10.85 0.43 -10.60
C VAL A 46 -10.34 -0.89 -10.01
N LEU A 47 -9.66 -1.72 -10.82
CA LEU A 47 -9.05 -2.97 -10.36
C LEU A 47 -7.85 -2.77 -9.44
N LEU A 48 -7.20 -1.60 -9.42
CA LEU A 48 -6.24 -1.28 -8.36
C LEU A 48 -6.94 -0.77 -7.10
N LEU A 49 -7.95 0.09 -7.26
CA LEU A 49 -8.57 0.77 -6.12
C LEU A 49 -9.42 -0.16 -5.26
N ILE A 50 -10.23 -1.03 -5.87
CA ILE A 50 -11.15 -1.91 -5.12
C ILE A 50 -10.38 -2.86 -4.19
N PRO A 51 -9.37 -3.62 -4.64
CA PRO A 51 -8.60 -4.49 -3.75
C PRO A 51 -7.85 -3.70 -2.68
N ALA A 52 -7.28 -2.54 -3.02
CA ALA A 52 -6.60 -1.67 -2.07
C ALA A 52 -7.52 -1.23 -0.92
N LEU A 53 -8.78 -0.88 -1.21
CA LEU A 53 -9.79 -0.55 -0.20
C LEU A 53 -10.30 -1.79 0.54
N ALA A 54 -10.57 -2.88 -0.17
CA ALA A 54 -11.09 -4.11 0.42
C ALA A 54 -10.10 -4.75 1.41
N ALA A 55 -8.79 -4.58 1.19
CA ALA A 55 -7.74 -5.07 2.09
C ALA A 55 -7.86 -4.47 3.50
N TRP A 56 -8.38 -3.24 3.65
CA TRP A 56 -8.57 -2.61 4.96
C TRP A 56 -9.65 -3.26 5.82
N ALA A 57 -10.55 -4.07 5.25
CA ALA A 57 -11.65 -4.68 5.98
C ALA A 57 -11.18 -5.58 7.16
N VAL A 58 -10.02 -6.22 7.01
CA VAL A 58 -9.50 -7.15 8.04
C VAL A 58 -8.52 -6.50 9.01
N VAL A 59 -8.11 -5.25 8.76
CA VAL A 59 -7.08 -4.57 9.54
C VAL A 59 -7.65 -4.19 10.92
N PRO A 60 -7.12 -4.74 12.03
CA PRO A 60 -7.55 -4.36 13.37
C PRO A 60 -6.97 -2.99 13.74
N LEU A 61 -7.82 -1.95 13.82
CA LEU A 61 -7.39 -0.62 14.26
C LEU A 61 -7.44 -0.48 15.79
N ASN A 62 -8.45 -1.08 16.41
CA ASN A 62 -8.60 -1.15 17.86
C ASN A 62 -9.19 -2.52 18.25
N PRO A 63 -9.08 -2.94 19.51
CA PRO A 63 -9.64 -4.22 19.98
C PRO A 63 -11.16 -4.29 19.79
N GLU A 64 -11.83 -3.13 19.87
CA GLU A 64 -13.28 -2.98 19.73
C GLU A 64 -13.70 -2.56 18.31
N PHE A 65 -12.74 -2.18 17.44
CA PHE A 65 -13.03 -1.68 16.10
C PHE A 65 -12.32 -2.54 15.04
N LEU A 66 -13.01 -3.62 14.66
CA LEU A 66 -12.66 -4.50 13.57
C LEU A 66 -13.87 -4.61 12.62
N ILE A 67 -13.68 -4.32 11.34
CA ILE A 67 -14.77 -4.32 10.35
C ILE A 67 -15.17 -5.75 10.00
N ALA A 68 -14.19 -6.60 9.68
CA ALA A 68 -14.39 -8.00 9.36
C ALA A 68 -13.38 -8.87 10.10
N ASP A 69 -13.89 -9.74 10.97
CA ASP A 69 -13.08 -10.73 11.67
C ASP A 69 -13.01 -12.03 10.86
N ILE A 70 -11.90 -12.22 10.14
CA ILE A 70 -11.69 -13.35 9.24
C ILE A 70 -10.55 -14.23 9.79
N ASP A 71 -10.81 -15.52 9.95
CA ASP A 71 -9.82 -16.50 10.45
C ASP A 71 -8.57 -16.56 9.56
N ALA A 72 -8.76 -16.46 8.24
CA ALA A 72 -7.71 -16.41 7.23
C ALA A 72 -7.34 -14.97 6.81
N GLY A 73 -7.33 -14.03 7.76
CA GLY A 73 -7.15 -12.59 7.49
C GLY A 73 -5.86 -12.26 6.71
N LEU A 74 -4.74 -12.90 7.04
CA LEU A 74 -3.50 -12.69 6.29
C LEU A 74 -3.56 -13.23 4.85
N LEU A 75 -4.16 -14.40 4.63
CA LEU A 75 -4.33 -14.96 3.28
C LEU A 75 -5.27 -14.09 2.44
N TYR A 76 -6.31 -13.53 3.07
CA TYR A 76 -7.19 -12.55 2.43
C TYR A 76 -6.41 -11.31 1.95
N LEU A 77 -5.52 -10.77 2.78
CA LEU A 77 -4.67 -9.63 2.39
C LEU A 77 -3.78 -9.97 1.20
N LEU A 78 -3.04 -11.08 1.28
CA LEU A 78 -2.15 -11.52 0.20
C LEU A 78 -2.92 -11.75 -1.11
N ALA A 79 -4.10 -12.37 -1.03
CA ALA A 79 -4.93 -12.60 -2.21
C ALA A 79 -5.38 -11.28 -2.86
N LEU A 80 -5.81 -10.30 -2.07
CA LEU A 80 -6.27 -9.00 -2.59
C LEU A 80 -5.13 -8.14 -3.13
N THR A 81 -3.96 -8.13 -2.50
CA THR A 81 -2.82 -7.38 -3.03
C THR A 81 -2.38 -7.93 -4.39
N SER A 82 -2.42 -9.24 -4.57
CA SER A 82 -2.10 -9.89 -5.85
C SER A 82 -3.06 -9.47 -6.99
N PHE A 83 -4.31 -9.08 -6.68
CA PHE A 83 -5.23 -8.56 -7.69
C PHE A 83 -4.78 -7.21 -8.26
N GLY A 84 -4.02 -6.41 -7.51
CA GLY A 84 -3.49 -5.12 -7.95
C GLY A 84 -2.56 -5.22 -9.16
N VAL A 85 -1.79 -6.31 -9.26
CA VAL A 85 -0.89 -6.59 -10.38
C VAL A 85 -1.64 -6.66 -11.71
N TYR A 86 -2.83 -7.27 -11.73
CA TYR A 86 -3.67 -7.32 -12.93
C TYR A 86 -4.10 -5.93 -13.39
N GLY A 87 -4.42 -5.06 -12.44
CA GLY A 87 -4.74 -3.67 -12.73
C GLY A 87 -3.62 -2.95 -13.48
N VAL A 88 -2.36 -3.14 -13.06
CA VAL A 88 -1.19 -2.53 -13.70
C VAL A 88 -0.96 -3.09 -15.11
N ILE A 89 -1.06 -4.40 -15.29
CA ILE A 89 -0.89 -5.04 -16.62
C ILE A 89 -1.98 -4.55 -17.59
N LEU A 90 -3.24 -4.54 -17.14
CA LEU A 90 -4.37 -4.08 -17.95
C LEU A 90 -4.25 -2.60 -18.28
N ALA A 91 -3.72 -1.77 -17.37
CA ALA A 91 -3.52 -0.35 -17.61
C ALA A 91 -2.56 -0.09 -18.79
N GLY A 92 -1.41 -0.78 -18.81
CA GLY A 92 -0.45 -0.64 -19.91
C GLY A 92 -0.91 -1.29 -21.21
N TRP A 93 -1.61 -2.43 -21.15
CA TRP A 93 -2.11 -3.12 -22.34
C TRP A 93 -3.26 -2.36 -23.02
N SER A 94 -4.23 -1.88 -22.24
CA SER A 94 -5.41 -1.16 -22.75
C SER A 94 -5.05 0.17 -23.42
N SER A 95 -3.95 0.80 -22.99
CA SER A 95 -3.43 2.06 -23.51
C SER A 95 -2.96 1.99 -24.97
N ASN A 96 -2.72 0.79 -25.50
CA ASN A 96 -2.26 0.54 -26.87
C ASN A 96 -1.04 1.40 -27.30
N SER A 97 -0.09 1.57 -26.39
CA SER A 97 1.18 2.25 -26.60
C SER A 97 2.33 1.31 -26.23
N LYS A 98 3.36 1.22 -27.08
CA LYS A 98 4.50 0.31 -26.85
C LYS A 98 5.23 0.65 -25.56
N TYR A 99 5.36 1.95 -25.25
CA TYR A 99 6.03 2.42 -24.04
C TYR A 99 5.22 2.10 -22.79
N ALA A 100 3.92 2.37 -22.80
CA ALA A 100 3.03 2.06 -21.69
C ALA A 100 3.00 0.56 -21.36
N PHE A 101 2.98 -0.28 -22.40
CA PHE A 101 2.99 -1.74 -22.23
C PHE A 101 4.34 -2.25 -21.68
N LEU A 102 5.46 -1.75 -22.18
CA LEU A 102 6.78 -2.11 -21.63
C LEU A 102 6.93 -1.64 -20.18
N GLY A 103 6.43 -0.44 -19.86
CA GLY A 103 6.39 0.10 -18.49
C GLY A 103 5.55 -0.77 -17.56
N SER A 104 4.34 -1.17 -17.96
CA SER A 104 3.50 -2.06 -17.15
C SER A 104 4.12 -3.43 -16.92
N MET A 105 4.78 -4.01 -17.93
CA MET A 105 5.42 -5.32 -17.78
C MET A 105 6.61 -5.28 -16.81
N ARG A 106 7.39 -4.18 -16.82
CA ARG A 106 8.48 -3.97 -15.85
C ARG A 106 7.94 -3.82 -14.43
N ALA A 107 6.93 -2.97 -14.25
CA ALA A 107 6.28 -2.75 -12.96
C ALA A 107 5.67 -4.04 -12.41
N ALA A 108 4.93 -4.77 -13.24
CA ALA A 108 4.31 -6.04 -12.88
C ALA A 108 5.34 -7.09 -12.48
N ALA A 109 6.44 -7.21 -13.21
CA ALA A 109 7.51 -8.14 -12.86
C ALA A 109 8.14 -7.81 -11.50
N GLN A 110 8.31 -6.52 -11.19
CA GLN A 110 8.79 -6.08 -9.88
C GLN A 110 7.80 -6.43 -8.76
N MET A 111 6.54 -6.01 -8.87
CA MET A 111 5.54 -6.27 -7.82
C MET A 111 5.40 -7.77 -7.53
N VAL A 112 5.27 -8.61 -8.56
CA VAL A 112 5.18 -10.07 -8.37
C VAL A 112 6.42 -10.65 -7.67
N ALA A 113 7.62 -10.19 -8.03
CA ALA A 113 8.85 -10.70 -7.41
C ALA A 113 8.96 -10.33 -5.92
N TYR A 114 8.59 -9.10 -5.56
CA TYR A 114 8.65 -8.62 -4.18
C TYR A 114 7.46 -9.08 -3.33
N GLU A 115 6.30 -9.34 -3.94
CA GLU A 115 5.16 -9.94 -3.26
C GLU A 115 5.49 -11.35 -2.75
N ILE A 116 6.21 -12.15 -3.55
CA ILE A 116 6.68 -13.47 -3.12
C ILE A 116 7.65 -13.35 -1.94
N ALA A 117 8.63 -12.45 -2.01
CA ALA A 117 9.59 -12.22 -0.93
C ALA A 117 8.91 -11.75 0.37
N MET A 118 7.95 -10.83 0.24
CA MET A 118 7.12 -10.34 1.35
C MET A 118 6.27 -11.47 1.95
N GLY A 119 5.63 -12.29 1.11
CA GLY A 119 4.85 -13.45 1.52
C GLY A 119 5.66 -14.46 2.33
N PHE A 120 6.89 -14.78 1.90
CA PHE A 120 7.77 -15.66 2.66
C PHE A 120 8.19 -15.08 4.01
N ALA A 121 8.45 -13.77 4.11
CA ALA A 121 8.75 -13.13 5.39
C ALA A 121 7.56 -13.23 6.36
N LEU A 122 6.33 -13.09 5.85
CA LEU A 122 5.11 -13.23 6.62
C LEU A 122 4.85 -14.67 7.10
N VAL A 123 5.29 -15.70 6.37
CA VAL A 123 5.21 -17.10 6.85
C VAL A 123 5.98 -17.27 8.17
N GLY A 124 7.12 -16.61 8.34
CA GLY A 124 7.85 -16.64 9.61
C GLY A 124 7.06 -16.01 10.76
N VAL A 125 6.34 -14.92 10.48
CA VAL A 125 5.43 -14.28 11.46
C VAL A 125 4.27 -15.21 11.82
N LEU A 126 3.71 -15.93 10.84
CA LEU A 126 2.66 -16.92 11.08
C LEU A 126 3.13 -18.07 11.98
N MET A 127 4.35 -18.54 11.78
CA MET A 127 4.93 -19.59 12.62
C MET A 127 5.13 -19.11 14.07
N ALA A 128 5.51 -17.85 14.26
CA ALA A 128 5.67 -17.26 15.58
C ALA A 128 4.32 -16.94 16.26
N GLY A 129 3.35 -16.44 15.51
CA GLY A 129 2.02 -16.06 16.02
C GLY A 129 1.04 -17.24 16.15
N GLY A 130 1.29 -18.36 15.47
CA GLY A 130 0.45 -19.57 15.55
C GLY A 130 -0.95 -19.42 14.97
N SER A 131 -1.25 -18.33 14.26
CA SER A 131 -2.57 -18.02 13.72
C SER A 131 -2.48 -17.19 12.43
N LEU A 132 -3.48 -17.33 11.56
CA LEU A 132 -3.66 -16.51 10.35
C LEU A 132 -4.52 -15.25 10.62
N LYS A 133 -5.15 -15.20 11.80
CA LYS A 133 -6.02 -14.10 12.22
C LYS A 133 -5.16 -12.95 12.73
N LEU A 134 -5.34 -11.76 12.15
CA LEU A 134 -4.52 -10.59 12.46
C LEU A 134 -4.60 -10.18 13.93
N GLY A 135 -5.80 -10.21 14.53
CA GLY A 135 -5.96 -9.92 15.96
C GLY A 135 -5.17 -10.86 16.86
N ALA A 136 -5.15 -12.16 16.55
CA ALA A 136 -4.40 -13.15 17.32
C ALA A 136 -2.87 -12.96 17.18
N ILE A 137 -2.39 -12.57 15.99
CA ILE A 137 -0.97 -12.23 15.75
C ILE A 137 -0.55 -11.02 16.61
N VAL A 138 -1.43 -10.03 16.76
CA VAL A 138 -1.18 -8.86 17.60
C VAL A 138 -1.13 -9.26 19.08
N GLU A 139 -2.05 -10.10 19.54
CA GLU A 139 -2.09 -10.59 20.92
C GLU A 139 -0.89 -11.47 21.29
N ALA A 140 -0.40 -12.26 20.33
CA ALA A 140 0.81 -13.07 20.50
C ALA A 140 2.08 -12.23 20.76
N GLN A 141 2.07 -10.95 20.39
CA GLN A 141 3.17 -10.00 20.61
C GLN A 141 3.00 -9.17 21.90
N SER A 142 2.07 -9.54 22.78
CA SER A 142 1.87 -8.87 24.07
C SER A 142 3.07 -9.09 25.03
N GLY A 143 3.30 -8.13 25.92
CA GLY A 143 4.38 -8.19 26.92
C GLY A 143 5.59 -7.29 26.66
N GLY A 144 5.47 -6.31 25.75
CA GLY A 144 6.42 -5.20 25.60
C GLY A 144 7.39 -5.37 24.43
N ILE A 145 8.33 -4.41 24.29
CA ILE A 145 9.21 -4.25 23.12
C ILE A 145 10.05 -5.50 22.83
N PHE A 146 10.43 -6.26 23.87
CA PHE A 146 11.24 -7.48 23.72
C PHE A 146 10.46 -8.69 23.18
N ASN A 147 9.13 -8.67 23.28
CA ASN A 147 8.26 -9.74 22.75
C ASN A 147 7.75 -9.44 21.33
N TRP A 148 8.00 -8.24 20.82
CA TRP A 148 7.62 -7.88 19.46
C TRP A 148 8.44 -8.68 18.45
N PHE A 149 7.80 -9.11 17.37
CA PHE A 149 8.41 -10.03 16.43
C PHE A 149 9.60 -9.44 15.65
N TRP A 150 9.78 -8.12 15.61
CA TRP A 150 10.98 -7.52 15.00
C TRP A 150 12.28 -7.93 15.71
N VAL A 151 12.25 -8.29 17.00
CA VAL A 151 13.46 -8.72 17.74
C VAL A 151 13.89 -10.14 17.35
N PRO A 152 13.05 -11.19 17.52
CA PRO A 152 13.42 -12.55 17.13
C PRO A 152 13.45 -12.76 15.61
N LEU A 153 12.63 -12.04 14.84
CA LEU A 153 12.52 -12.17 13.39
C LEU A 153 13.18 -11.00 12.64
N PHE A 154 14.21 -10.38 13.22
CA PHE A 154 14.87 -9.20 12.64
C PHE A 154 15.27 -9.33 11.16
N PRO A 155 15.85 -10.46 10.68
CA PRO A 155 16.14 -10.62 9.25
C PRO A 155 14.88 -10.61 8.38
N LEU A 156 13.80 -11.25 8.84
CA LEU A 156 12.53 -11.28 8.11
C LEU A 156 11.84 -9.92 8.11
N PHE A 157 11.98 -9.15 9.20
CA PHE A 157 11.52 -7.77 9.26
C PHE A 157 12.19 -6.91 8.18
N ILE A 158 13.52 -7.03 8.01
CA ILE A 158 14.25 -6.31 6.95
C ILE A 158 13.75 -6.72 5.56
N VAL A 159 13.60 -8.03 5.31
CA VAL A 159 13.09 -8.53 4.02
C VAL A 159 11.68 -8.00 3.76
N TYR A 160 10.79 -8.04 4.76
CA TYR A 160 9.43 -7.52 4.66
C TYR A 160 9.42 -6.02 4.39
N PHE A 161 10.23 -5.24 5.12
CA PHE A 161 10.29 -3.79 4.97
C PHE A 161 10.80 -3.37 3.59
N ILE A 162 11.90 -3.97 3.11
CA ILE A 162 12.45 -3.70 1.77
C ILE A 162 11.45 -4.09 0.70
N SER A 163 10.84 -5.28 0.82
CA SER A 163 9.85 -5.76 -0.15
C SER A 163 8.58 -4.90 -0.14
N GLY A 164 8.15 -4.42 1.03
CA GLY A 164 7.02 -3.51 1.16
C GLY A 164 7.25 -2.16 0.47
N ILE A 165 8.46 -1.60 0.57
CA ILE A 165 8.81 -0.38 -0.18
C ILE A 165 8.77 -0.66 -1.69
N ALA A 166 9.33 -1.80 -2.13
CA ALA A 166 9.35 -2.19 -3.52
C ALA A 166 7.95 -2.44 -4.12
N GLU A 167 7.05 -3.02 -3.33
CA GLU A 167 5.65 -3.25 -3.71
C GLU A 167 4.89 -1.93 -3.92
N THR A 168 5.17 -0.92 -3.10
CA THR A 168 4.58 0.42 -3.26
C THR A 168 5.15 1.22 -4.43
N ASN A 169 6.11 0.67 -5.19
CA ASN A 169 6.80 1.36 -6.29
C ASN A 169 7.43 2.71 -5.88
N ARG A 170 7.85 2.83 -4.62
CA ARG A 170 8.48 4.06 -4.09
C ARG A 170 9.99 3.96 -4.08
N HIS A 171 10.63 5.12 -4.17
CA HIS A 171 12.08 5.25 -4.16
C HIS A 171 12.67 4.51 -2.94
N PRO A 172 13.66 3.61 -3.12
CA PRO A 172 14.55 3.44 -4.26
C PRO A 172 14.09 2.48 -5.39
N PHE A 173 12.89 1.91 -5.30
CA PHE A 173 12.36 0.89 -6.21
C PHE A 173 11.25 1.45 -7.12
N ASP A 174 11.47 2.64 -7.68
CA ASP A 174 10.51 3.38 -8.49
C ASP A 174 10.70 3.17 -10.01
N LEU A 175 11.14 1.97 -10.44
CA LEU A 175 11.43 1.68 -11.86
C LEU A 175 10.24 2.00 -12.79
N ALA A 176 9.01 1.79 -12.33
CA ALA A 176 7.81 2.06 -13.12
C ALA A 176 7.56 3.56 -13.38
N GLU A 177 7.89 4.43 -12.42
CA GLU A 177 7.60 5.87 -12.45
C GLU A 177 8.83 6.73 -12.71
N GLY A 178 10.03 6.15 -12.64
CA GLY A 178 11.30 6.85 -12.71
C GLY A 178 11.44 7.68 -13.98
N GLU A 179 11.76 8.98 -13.80
CA GLU A 179 11.98 9.93 -14.89
C GLU A 179 13.11 9.49 -15.83
N ALA A 180 14.06 8.69 -15.32
CA ALA A 180 15.19 8.15 -16.07
C ALA A 180 14.83 6.92 -16.94
N GLU A 181 13.67 6.29 -16.73
CA GLU A 181 13.26 5.09 -17.46
C GLU A 181 12.22 5.40 -18.56
N ILE A 182 10.95 5.00 -18.36
CA ILE A 182 9.88 5.09 -19.37
C ILE A 182 8.86 6.18 -19.00
N VAL A 183 9.27 7.24 -18.29
CA VAL A 183 8.47 8.45 -17.92
C VAL A 183 6.97 8.14 -17.70
N ALA A 184 6.59 7.88 -16.45
CA ALA A 184 5.21 7.56 -16.06
C ALA A 184 4.65 6.24 -16.65
N GLY A 185 5.50 5.23 -16.83
CA GLY A 185 5.19 3.82 -17.14
C GLY A 185 3.77 3.50 -17.63
N PHE A 186 2.97 2.83 -16.78
CA PHE A 186 1.63 2.32 -17.14
C PHE A 186 0.50 3.35 -17.05
N HIS A 187 0.77 4.54 -16.50
CA HIS A 187 -0.18 5.63 -16.29
C HIS A 187 0.01 6.79 -17.29
N VAL A 188 0.95 6.67 -18.24
CA VAL A 188 1.34 7.71 -19.21
C VAL A 188 0.18 8.22 -20.07
N GLU A 189 -0.75 7.34 -20.46
CA GLU A 189 -1.91 7.69 -21.28
C GLU A 189 -3.12 8.15 -20.46
N TYR A 190 -3.07 8.08 -19.13
CA TYR A 190 -4.19 8.43 -18.26
C TYR A 190 -4.21 9.91 -17.91
N SER A 191 -5.40 10.53 -17.95
CA SER A 191 -5.60 11.91 -17.56
C SER A 191 -6.70 12.07 -16.50
N GLY A 192 -6.69 13.22 -15.82
CA GLY A 192 -7.72 13.62 -14.87
C GLY A 192 -7.96 12.58 -13.78
N MET A 193 -9.21 12.13 -13.65
CA MET A 193 -9.61 11.19 -12.61
C MET A 193 -8.99 9.80 -12.78
N GLY A 194 -8.77 9.33 -14.01
CA GLY A 194 -8.13 8.02 -14.25
C GLY A 194 -6.71 7.96 -13.65
N PHE A 195 -5.95 9.04 -13.85
CA PHE A 195 -4.63 9.21 -13.24
C PHE A 195 -4.70 9.32 -11.71
N ALA A 196 -5.67 10.09 -11.19
CA ALA A 196 -5.83 10.29 -9.74
C ALA A 196 -6.09 8.97 -8.99
N ILE A 197 -6.84 8.05 -9.58
CA ILE A 197 -7.17 6.76 -8.98
C ILE A 197 -5.92 5.89 -8.78
N PHE A 198 -4.96 5.89 -9.71
CA PHE A 198 -3.72 5.14 -9.54
C PHE A 198 -2.93 5.63 -8.33
N PHE A 199 -2.72 6.94 -8.21
CA PHE A 199 -2.03 7.52 -7.03
C PHE A 199 -2.79 7.25 -5.75
N LEU A 200 -4.13 7.37 -5.77
CA LEU A 200 -4.94 7.08 -4.59
C LEU A 200 -4.77 5.62 -4.15
N ALA A 201 -4.85 4.66 -5.06
CA ALA A 201 -4.67 3.25 -4.77
C ALA A 201 -3.26 2.97 -4.21
N GLU A 202 -2.22 3.59 -4.79
CA GLU A 202 -0.85 3.43 -4.32
C GLU A 202 -0.64 4.01 -2.91
N TYR A 203 -1.19 5.19 -2.61
CA TYR A 203 -1.15 5.77 -1.26
C TYR A 203 -1.91 4.93 -0.23
N ILE A 204 -3.06 4.35 -0.63
CA ILE A 204 -3.81 3.41 0.23
C ILE A 204 -2.97 2.16 0.52
N ASN A 205 -2.30 1.60 -0.48
CA ASN A 205 -1.43 0.43 -0.30
C ASN A 205 -0.18 0.76 0.54
N MET A 206 0.39 1.95 0.38
CA MET A 206 1.51 2.42 1.21
C MET A 206 1.10 2.53 2.69
N ALA A 207 -0.08 3.09 2.95
CA ALA A 207 -0.63 3.12 4.30
C ALA A 207 -0.93 1.71 4.83
N LEU A 208 -1.47 0.82 4.00
CA LEU A 208 -1.74 -0.57 4.36
C LEU A 208 -0.46 -1.30 4.76
N ILE A 209 0.59 -1.28 3.93
CA ILE A 209 1.88 -1.93 4.22
C ILE A 209 2.52 -1.36 5.49
N SER A 210 2.40 -0.04 5.72
CA SER A 210 2.90 0.59 6.95
C SER A 210 2.17 0.06 8.19
N VAL A 211 0.84 -0.05 8.13
CA VAL A 211 0.03 -0.59 9.23
C VAL A 211 0.30 -2.08 9.42
N LEU A 212 0.44 -2.86 8.35
CA LEU A 212 0.79 -4.28 8.43
C LEU A 212 2.18 -4.49 9.01
N THR A 213 3.15 -3.63 8.69
CA THR A 213 4.48 -3.65 9.32
C THR A 213 4.35 -3.50 10.84
N SER A 214 3.49 -2.57 11.29
CA SER A 214 3.21 -2.39 12.72
C SER A 214 2.59 -3.63 13.33
N ILE A 215 1.53 -4.16 12.73
CA ILE A 215 0.77 -5.33 13.22
C ILE A 215 1.65 -6.58 13.28
N MET A 216 2.47 -6.81 12.26
CA MET A 216 3.22 -8.06 12.10
C MET A 216 4.52 -8.09 12.90
N PHE A 217 5.14 -6.95 13.16
CA PHE A 217 6.49 -6.90 13.73
C PHE A 217 6.64 -6.01 14.97
N LEU A 218 5.80 -4.98 15.12
CA LEU A 218 5.91 -3.99 16.20
C LEU A 218 4.79 -4.14 17.24
N GLY A 219 3.97 -5.20 17.14
CA GLY A 219 2.85 -5.46 18.05
C GLY A 219 1.81 -4.33 18.10
N ASP A 220 0.89 -4.42 19.06
CA ASP A 220 -0.10 -3.37 19.30
C ASP A 220 0.57 -2.13 19.93
N GLY A 221 0.12 -0.94 19.51
CA GLY A 221 0.34 0.32 20.21
C GLY A 221 -0.16 0.32 21.67
N ARG A 222 -0.72 -0.78 22.19
CA ARG A 222 -0.94 -1.00 23.64
C ARG A 222 0.32 -0.85 24.49
N ALA A 223 1.54 -1.00 23.96
CA ALA A 223 2.74 -0.62 24.73
C ALA A 223 2.78 0.90 25.04
N PHE A 224 2.20 1.73 24.16
CA PHE A 224 1.99 3.16 24.38
C PHE A 224 0.74 3.40 25.25
N SER A 225 -0.36 2.66 25.06
CA SER A 225 -1.58 2.80 25.89
C SER A 225 -1.42 2.33 27.34
N LEU A 226 -0.58 1.32 27.63
CA LEU A 226 -0.28 0.87 28.99
C LEU A 226 0.52 1.93 29.77
N ALA A 227 1.36 2.72 29.09
CA ALA A 227 2.01 3.87 29.70
C ALA A 227 0.97 4.96 30.08
N TYR A 228 -0.06 5.18 29.25
CA TYR A 228 -1.18 6.07 29.57
C TYR A 228 -2.06 5.57 30.73
N HIS A 229 -2.30 4.26 30.82
CA HIS A 229 -3.08 3.68 31.93
C HIS A 229 -2.29 3.68 33.26
N PHE A 230 -0.97 3.46 33.22
CA PHE A 230 -0.12 3.59 34.42
C PHE A 230 -0.04 5.04 34.93
N LEU A 231 -0.07 6.03 34.04
CA LEU A 231 -0.06 7.46 34.38
C LEU A 231 -1.41 7.99 34.89
N THR A 232 -2.53 7.32 34.59
CA THR A 232 -3.87 7.74 35.01
C THR A 232 -4.37 7.06 36.29
N VAL A 233 -3.72 5.97 36.73
CA VAL A 233 -4.06 5.25 37.98
C VAL A 233 -3.23 5.77 39.19
N GLN A 234 -2.30 6.70 38.98
CA GLN A 234 -1.48 7.34 40.03
C GLN A 234 -1.84 8.81 40.34
N LEU A 235 -2.98 9.31 39.84
CA LEU A 235 -3.60 10.58 40.23
C LEU A 235 -5.00 10.32 40.79
#